data_AF-A0A4Y2VA72-F1
#
_entry.id   AF-A0A4Y2VA72-F1
#
_cell.length_a   1.000
_cell.length_b   1.000
_cell.length_c   1.000
_cell.angle_alpha   90.00
_cell.angle_beta   90.00
_cell.angle_gamma   90.00
#
_symmetry.space_group_name_H-M   'P 1'
#
loop_
_entity.id
_entity.type
_entity.pdbx_description
1 polymer ?
#
loop_
_entity_poly.entity_id
_entity_poly.type
_entity_poly.pdbx_seq_one_letter_code
_entity_poly.pdbx_strand_id
1 'polypeptide(L)'
;MPLEKFDQILIGQVQELLECRWSHRIIQTHLKKKGIAISLNHIGPIKNSKLGSTKNDSKPIKNGRQSKLKKSDLQRLEKMASKQDPPTQASMAKALNVSQQVVSYQLKHILKKKCHIKT
;
A
#
# COMPACT_ATOMS: atom_id res chain seq x y z
N MET A 1 -4.60 21.19 -17.60
CA MET A 1 -5.85 21.03 -18.38
C MET A 1 -6.94 20.49 -17.47
N PRO A 2 -8.16 21.05 -17.46
CA PRO A 2 -9.24 20.59 -16.59
C PRO A 2 -9.75 19.22 -17.03
N LEU A 3 -10.20 18.41 -16.08
CA LEU A 3 -10.83 17.09 -16.30
C LEU A 3 -12.21 17.16 -17.00
N GLU A 4 -12.66 18.37 -17.38
CA GLU A 4 -14.01 18.69 -17.86
C GLU A 4 -14.41 18.07 -19.21
N LYS A 5 -13.51 17.34 -19.89
CA LYS A 5 -13.76 16.78 -21.23
C LYS A 5 -13.88 15.25 -21.27
N PHE A 6 -13.90 14.57 -20.12
CA PHE A 6 -14.10 13.12 -20.10
C PHE A 6 -15.52 12.78 -19.67
N ASP A 7 -16.16 11.92 -20.45
CA ASP A 7 -17.45 11.35 -20.07
C ASP A 7 -17.32 10.71 -18.69
N GLN A 8 -18.26 11.04 -17.80
CA GLN A 8 -18.34 10.49 -16.44
C GLN A 8 -18.26 8.95 -16.44
N ILE A 9 -18.79 8.33 -17.51
CA ILE A 9 -18.76 6.88 -17.77
C ILE A 9 -17.32 6.38 -17.95
N LEU A 10 -16.50 7.08 -18.73
CA LEU A 10 -15.11 6.72 -18.97
C LEU A 10 -14.27 6.86 -17.69
N ILE A 11 -14.55 7.88 -16.89
CA ILE A 11 -13.89 8.07 -15.59
C ILE A 11 -14.19 6.88 -14.67
N GLY A 12 -15.46 6.44 -14.59
CA GLY A 12 -15.86 5.27 -13.82
C GLY A 12 -15.15 3.99 -14.27
N GLN A 13 -15.08 3.74 -15.58
CA GLN A 13 -14.38 2.57 -16.13
C GLN A 13 -12.88 2.57 -15.83
N VAL A 14 -12.21 3.72 -15.94
CA VAL A 14 -10.79 3.84 -15.60
C VAL A 14 -10.57 3.59 -14.10
N GLN A 15 -11.48 4.08 -13.25
CA GLN A 15 -11.38 3.91 -11.80
C GLN A 15 -11.56 2.45 -11.37
N GLU A 16 -12.55 1.75 -11.92
CA GLU A 16 -12.78 0.32 -11.65
C GLU A 16 -11.52 -0.51 -11.98
N LEU A 17 -10.88 -0.25 -13.12
CA LEU A 17 -9.65 -0.93 -13.51
C LEU A 17 -8.46 -0.57 -12.60
N LEU A 18 -8.40 0.66 -12.08
CA LEU A 18 -7.40 1.07 -11.09
C LEU A 18 -7.61 0.37 -9.75
N GLU A 19 -8.86 0.16 -9.33
CA GLU A 19 -9.22 -0.59 -8.11
C GLU A 19 -8.83 -2.07 -8.24
N CYS A 20 -8.98 -2.65 -9.44
CA CYS A 20 -8.43 -3.96 -9.78
C CYS A 20 -6.89 -4.03 -9.81
N ARG A 21 -6.19 -2.94 -9.43
CA ARG A 21 -4.72 -2.81 -9.45
C ARG A 21 -4.08 -2.98 -10.82
N TRP A 22 -4.82 -2.72 -11.90
CA TRP A 22 -4.24 -2.80 -13.23
C TRP A 22 -3.23 -1.67 -13.43
N SER A 23 -2.13 -1.97 -14.13
CA SER A 23 -1.15 -0.93 -14.47
C SER A 23 -1.73 0.03 -15.49
N HIS A 24 -1.26 1.28 -15.50
CA HIS A 24 -1.73 2.30 -16.44
C HIS A 24 -1.61 1.84 -17.91
N ARG A 25 -0.57 1.06 -18.23
CA ARG A 25 -0.35 0.52 -19.58
C ARG A 25 -1.40 -0.52 -19.96
N ILE A 26 -1.78 -1.40 -19.03
CA ILE A 26 -2.82 -2.41 -19.27
C ILE A 26 -4.17 -1.72 -19.48
N ILE A 27 -4.52 -0.77 -18.61
CA ILE A 27 -5.74 0.04 -18.72
C ILE A 27 -5.82 0.73 -20.09
N GLN A 28 -4.74 1.38 -20.50
CA GLN A 28 -4.67 2.03 -21.80
C GLN A 28 -4.89 1.05 -22.96
N THR A 29 -4.24 -0.11 -22.95
CA THR A 29 -4.42 -1.12 -24.01
C THR A 29 -5.83 -1.68 -24.05
N HIS A 30 -6.45 -1.89 -22.89
CA HIS A 30 -7.82 -2.41 -22.79
C HIS A 30 -8.84 -1.42 -23.36
N LEU A 31 -8.71 -0.15 -23.03
CA LEU A 31 -9.57 0.90 -23.58
C LEU A 31 -9.33 1.12 -25.07
N LYS A 32 -8.07 1.04 -25.53
CA LYS A 32 -7.74 1.10 -26.96
C LYS A 32 -8.40 -0.05 -27.75
N LYS A 33 -8.45 -1.26 -27.18
CA LYS A 33 -9.18 -2.40 -27.77
C LYS A 33 -10.70 -2.16 -27.86
N LYS A 34 -11.26 -1.38 -26.93
CA LYS A 34 -12.66 -0.92 -26.94
C LYS A 34 -12.90 0.31 -27.83
N GLY A 35 -11.89 0.77 -28.58
CA GLY A 35 -11.99 1.94 -29.46
C GLY A 35 -11.81 3.28 -28.74
N ILE A 36 -11.47 3.28 -27.45
CA ILE A 36 -11.31 4.50 -26.64
C ILE A 36 -9.83 4.84 -26.53
N ALA A 37 -9.40 5.92 -27.18
CA ALA A 37 -8.03 6.40 -27.12
C ALA A 37 -7.82 7.30 -25.89
N ILE A 38 -7.09 6.81 -24.88
CA ILE A 38 -6.71 7.57 -23.69
C ILE A 38 -5.19 7.67 -23.56
N SER A 39 -4.69 8.84 -23.16
CA SER A 39 -3.27 9.04 -22.87
C SER A 39 -2.94 8.60 -21.44
N LEU A 40 -1.73 8.09 -21.22
CA LEU A 40 -1.25 7.76 -19.86
C LEU A 40 -1.24 8.99 -18.95
N ASN A 41 -1.02 10.18 -19.51
CA ASN A 41 -1.03 11.45 -18.80
C ASN A 41 -2.42 11.82 -18.28
N HIS A 42 -3.49 11.23 -18.83
CA HIS A 42 -4.86 11.43 -18.36
C HIS A 42 -5.28 10.44 -17.24
N ILE A 43 -4.64 9.28 -17.15
CA ILE A 43 -4.94 8.26 -16.12
C ILE A 43 -4.49 8.73 -14.73
N GLY A 44 -3.34 9.40 -14.63
CA GLY A 44 -2.81 9.92 -13.36
C GLY A 44 -3.76 10.90 -12.64
N PRO A 45 -4.26 11.94 -13.32
CA PRO A 45 -5.27 12.84 -12.78
C PRO A 45 -6.56 12.13 -12.36
N ILE A 46 -7.03 11.14 -13.12
CA ILE A 46 -8.23 10.35 -12.76
C ILE A 46 -8.01 9.59 -11.44
N LYS A 47 -6.86 8.91 -11.31
CA LYS A 47 -6.47 8.20 -10.07
C LYS A 47 -6.43 9.12 -8.84
N ASN A 48 -6.01 10.37 -9.03
CA ASN A 48 -5.86 11.34 -7.96
C ASN A 48 -7.12 12.20 -7.75
N SER A 49 -8.10 12.11 -8.66
CA SER A 49 -9.36 12.82 -8.54
C SER A 49 -10.21 12.17 -7.45
N LYS A 50 -10.79 12.98 -6.57
CA LYS A 50 -11.55 12.51 -5.38
C LYS A 50 -12.91 11.88 -5.74
N LEU A 51 -13.19 11.61 -7.01
CA LEU A 51 -14.54 11.39 -7.53
C LEU A 51 -15.12 10.01 -7.17
N GLY A 52 -14.30 9.07 -6.69
CA GLY A 52 -14.78 7.79 -6.19
C GLY A 52 -13.98 7.23 -5.03
N SER A 53 -13.49 8.08 -4.12
CA SER A 53 -13.02 7.56 -2.83
C SER A 53 -14.24 7.16 -2.00
N THR A 54 -14.68 5.91 -2.08
CA THR A 54 -15.37 5.29 -0.93
C THR A 54 -14.44 5.50 0.26
N LYS A 55 -14.84 6.42 1.14
CA LYS A 55 -14.12 6.75 2.36
C LYS A 55 -14.16 5.49 3.22
N ASN A 56 -13.14 4.65 3.10
CA ASN A 56 -12.80 3.77 4.20
C ASN A 56 -12.39 4.71 5.35
N ASP A 57 -13.20 4.81 6.40
CA ASP A 57 -13.00 5.66 7.59
C ASP A 57 -11.71 5.32 8.37
N SER A 58 -10.89 4.41 7.88
CA SER A 58 -9.52 4.22 8.32
C SER A 58 -8.68 5.44 7.97
N LYS A 59 -8.23 6.17 9.00
CA LYS A 59 -7.23 7.23 8.89
C LYS A 59 -6.07 6.74 8.01
N PRO A 60 -5.58 7.53 7.04
CA PRO A 60 -4.43 7.13 6.26
C PRO A 60 -3.25 6.91 7.21
N ILE A 61 -2.75 5.69 7.25
CA ILE A 61 -1.49 5.37 7.91
C ILE A 61 -0.44 6.27 7.24
N LYS A 62 0.11 7.22 8.00
CA LYS A 62 1.10 8.16 7.48
C LYS A 62 2.34 7.37 7.06
N ASN A 63 2.49 7.14 5.77
CA ASN A 63 3.69 6.52 5.17
C ASN A 63 4.87 7.51 5.13
N GLY A 64 5.03 8.34 6.16
CA GLY A 64 6.24 9.12 6.35
C GLY A 64 7.41 8.17 6.60
N ARG A 65 8.64 8.60 6.28
CA ARG A 65 9.91 7.88 6.55
C ARG A 65 10.14 7.78 8.06
N GLN A 66 9.30 7.06 8.80
CA GLN A 66 9.59 6.60 10.15
C GLN A 66 10.50 5.38 10.05
N SER A 67 11.75 5.62 9.66
CA SER A 67 12.72 4.58 9.36
C SER A 67 13.24 3.87 10.62
N LYS A 68 12.83 4.26 11.82
CA LYS A 68 13.37 3.71 13.06
C LYS A 68 12.30 3.62 14.16
N LEU A 69 11.91 2.38 14.48
CA LEU A 69 11.18 2.06 15.71
C LEU A 69 12.02 2.52 16.91
N LYS A 70 11.35 3.00 17.97
CA LYS A 70 12.04 3.30 19.23
C LYS A 70 12.65 2.02 19.79
N LYS A 71 13.74 2.13 20.57
CA LYS A 71 14.38 0.96 21.20
C LYS A 71 13.40 0.14 22.04
N SER A 72 12.49 0.80 22.76
CA SER A 72 11.42 0.16 23.53
C SER A 72 10.50 -0.70 22.66
N ASP A 73 10.10 -0.18 21.50
CA ASP A 73 9.18 -0.85 20.59
C ASP A 73 9.87 -2.01 19.87
N LEU A 74 11.17 -1.89 19.57
CA LEU A 74 11.99 -3.00 19.07
C LEU A 74 12.09 -4.13 20.08
N GLN A 75 12.35 -3.83 21.36
CA GLN A 75 12.42 -4.85 22.40
C GLN A 75 11.06 -5.55 22.59
N ARG A 76 9.97 -4.80 22.50
CA ARG A 76 8.61 -5.32 22.57
C ARG A 76 8.28 -6.21 21.37
N LEU A 77 8.71 -5.82 20.16
CA LEU A 77 8.57 -6.61 18.94
C LEU A 77 9.35 -7.93 19.04
N GLU A 78 10.58 -7.90 19.54
CA GLU A 78 11.40 -9.10 19.71
C GLU A 78 10.78 -10.08 20.71
N LYS A 79 10.19 -9.58 21.81
CA LYS A 79 9.42 -10.40 22.76
C LYS A 79 8.21 -11.06 22.10
N MET A 80 7.45 -10.33 21.27
CA MET A 80 6.31 -10.91 20.55
C MET A 80 6.74 -11.98 19.54
N ALA A 81 7.86 -11.74 18.83
CA ALA A 81 8.40 -12.65 17.83
C ALA A 81 9.08 -13.90 18.42
N SER A 82 9.47 -13.86 19.70
CA SER A 82 10.12 -14.98 20.39
C SER A 82 9.13 -15.89 21.15
N LYS A 83 7.83 -15.66 21.02
CA LYS A 83 6.79 -16.57 21.53
C LYS A 83 6.74 -17.85 20.69
N GLN A 84 6.33 -18.97 21.31
CA GLN A 84 6.15 -20.26 20.63
C GLN A 84 5.19 -20.14 19.43
N ASP A 85 4.09 -19.40 19.62
CA ASP A 85 3.16 -19.02 18.55
C ASP A 85 3.13 -17.48 18.43
N PRO A 86 3.97 -16.89 17.56
CA PRO A 86 4.04 -15.44 17.42
C PRO A 86 2.77 -14.90 16.75
N PRO A 87 2.28 -13.72 17.18
CA PRO A 87 1.14 -13.08 16.53
C PRO A 87 1.47 -12.69 15.08
N THR A 88 0.44 -12.52 14.25
CA THR A 88 0.61 -12.11 12.85
C THR A 88 1.27 -10.73 12.75
N GLN A 89 1.99 -10.47 11.66
CA GLN A 89 2.65 -9.18 11.43
C GLN A 89 1.68 -7.98 11.49
N ALA A 90 0.44 -8.16 11.02
CA ALA A 90 -0.60 -7.15 11.10
C ALA A 90 -1.05 -6.88 12.54
N SER A 91 -1.17 -7.93 13.36
CA SER A 91 -1.49 -7.81 14.79
C SER A 91 -0.36 -7.10 15.56
N MET A 92 0.90 -7.46 15.28
CA MET A 92 2.07 -6.77 15.83
C MET A 92 2.12 -5.29 15.42
N ALA A 93 1.84 -5.00 14.14
CA ALA A 93 1.79 -3.65 13.62
C ALA A 93 0.71 -2.79 14.31
N LYS A 94 -0.48 -3.38 14.54
CA LYS A 94 -1.58 -2.75 15.29
C LYS A 94 -1.18 -2.49 16.74
N ALA A 95 -0.52 -3.44 17.40
CA ALA A 95 -0.09 -3.29 18.80
C ALA A 95 1.01 -2.23 18.99
N LEU A 96 1.85 -2.03 17.97
CA LEU A 96 2.95 -1.06 17.98
C LEU A 96 2.57 0.27 17.30
N ASN A 97 1.35 0.40 16.77
CA ASN A 97 0.88 1.54 15.99
C ASN A 97 1.86 1.95 14.87
N VAL A 98 2.44 0.95 14.19
CA VAL A 98 3.35 1.14 13.05
C VAL A 98 2.79 0.44 11.81
N SER A 99 3.39 0.69 10.66
CA SER A 99 3.01 -0.02 9.44
C SER A 99 3.50 -1.47 9.47
N GLN A 100 2.73 -2.37 8.83
CA GLN A 100 3.12 -3.77 8.69
C GLN A 100 4.46 -3.93 7.95
N GLN A 101 4.79 -3.03 7.03
CA GLN A 101 6.07 -3.02 6.32
C GLN A 101 7.25 -2.82 7.27
N VAL A 102 7.12 -1.91 8.24
CA VAL A 102 8.16 -1.67 9.25
C VAL A 102 8.36 -2.91 10.13
N VAL A 103 7.27 -3.58 10.53
CA VAL A 103 7.34 -4.85 11.28
C VAL A 103 8.06 -5.93 10.47
N SER A 104 7.67 -6.14 9.22
CA SER A 104 8.27 -7.14 8.33
C SER A 104 9.78 -6.90 8.13
N TYR A 105 10.17 -5.64 7.87
CA TYR A 105 11.57 -5.27 7.73
C TYR A 105 12.39 -5.56 8.99
N GLN A 106 11.89 -5.19 10.17
CA GLN A 106 12.61 -5.42 11.42
C GLN A 106 12.69 -6.90 11.79
N LEU A 107 11.61 -7.66 11.62
CA LEU A 107 11.61 -9.11 11.86
C LEU A 107 12.66 -9.82 11.00
N LYS A 108 12.78 -9.45 9.71
CA LYS A 108 13.82 -9.97 8.83
C LYS A 108 15.22 -9.72 9.37
N HIS A 109 15.48 -8.52 9.90
CA HIS A 109 16.78 -8.19 10.50
C HIS A 109 17.06 -8.93 11.80
N ILE A 110 16.05 -9.07 12.68
CA ILE A 110 16.18 -9.81 13.96
C ILE A 110 16.47 -11.30 13.69
N LEU A 111 15.69 -11.93 12.80
CA LEU A 111 15.87 -13.34 12.43
C LEU A 111 17.22 -13.56 11.74
N LYS A 112 17.65 -12.65 10.86
CA LYS A 112 18.97 -12.70 10.25
C LYS A 112 20.06 -12.67 11.34
N LYS A 113 20.01 -11.76 12.31
CA LYS A 113 21.00 -11.72 13.41
C LYS A 113 21.04 -13.01 14.22
N LYS A 114 19.88 -13.55 14.61
CA LYS A 114 19.82 -14.82 15.36
C LYS A 114 20.38 -16.01 14.58
N CYS A 115 20.26 -16.02 13.25
CA CYS A 115 20.85 -17.05 12.39
C CYS A 115 22.38 -17.03 12.39
N HIS A 116 23.01 -15.85 12.55
CA HIS A 116 24.48 -15.71 12.55
C HIS A 116 25.10 -15.88 13.95
N ILE A 117 24.30 -16.01 15.01
CA ILE A 117 24.76 -16.25 16.40
C ILE A 117 24.52 -17.73 16.76
N LYS A 118 24.69 -18.63 15.77
CA LYS A 118 24.78 -20.07 16.00
C LYS A 118 26.24 -20.49 15.83
N THR A 119 27.02 -20.28 16.87
CA THR A 119 28.31 -20.93 17.16
C THR A 119 28.52 -20.88 18.65
#